data_AF-A0A7C0YSR2-F1
#
_entry.id   AF-A0A7C0YSR2-F1
#
_cell.length_a   1.000
_cell.length_b   1.000
_cell.length_c   1.000
_cell.angle_alpha   90.00
_cell.angle_beta   90.00
_cell.angle_gamma   90.00
#
_symmetry.space_group_name_H-M   'P 1'
#
loop_
_entity.id
_entity.type
_entity.pdbx_description
1 polymer ?
#
loop_
_entity_poly.entity_id
_entity_poly.type
_entity_poly.pdbx_seq_one_letter_code
_entity_poly.pdbx_strand_id
1 'polypeptide(L)'
;LEPGEKVLMFEGERREESQGRQKYEPLDFNFKISSEIIARPILEWSTLEVWLYILSRDLPINKSYKRGMRRVGCSLCPLAREYSEFLMEYWSNRDLSYYKIWNEMKGILIQDIVKRVDWNDLVEYLKRGKWKGRAGGSISNENYKLAEFSNLEEDYKYIRITLNKAIEMSTFGEYIKPLEKKYGLKSFESQIGMKTVIILSREQEMICKIVLEGGSLCMWWFIDESKMYQQFLADLKKQLVKYQFCAYCGGCETKCVAFAITVDQESQRYIINSNRCIGCGECININERGCLLADSARVKDYYKAKIGMTECIKNYH
;
A
#
# COMPACT_ATOMS: atom_id res chain seq x y z
N LEU A 1 11.13 20.55 10.13
CA LEU A 1 10.36 20.10 11.29
C LEU A 1 11.28 19.29 12.18
N GLU A 2 11.48 19.74 13.41
CA GLU A 2 12.15 18.98 14.45
C GLU A 2 11.29 17.76 14.86
N PRO A 3 11.89 16.67 15.38
CA PRO A 3 11.14 15.55 15.93
C PRO A 3 10.07 16.00 16.93
N GLY A 4 8.80 15.70 16.63
CA GLY A 4 7.66 16.09 17.46
C GLY A 4 6.93 17.36 17.02
N GLU A 5 7.49 18.17 16.12
CA GLU A 5 6.76 19.28 15.51
C GLU A 5 5.67 18.77 14.55
N LYS A 6 4.50 19.41 14.60
CA LYS A 6 3.36 19.08 13.75
C LYS A 6 2.92 20.27 12.90
N VAL A 7 2.46 20.00 11.69
CA VAL A 7 1.86 20.96 10.77
C VAL A 7 0.36 20.78 10.76
N LEU A 8 -0.39 21.88 10.89
CA LEU A 8 -1.84 21.88 10.73
C LEU A 8 -2.19 21.94 9.24
N MET A 9 -2.84 20.90 8.72
CA MET A 9 -3.35 20.82 7.35
C MET A 9 -4.87 21.01 7.36
N PHE A 10 -5.38 21.88 6.48
CA PHE A 10 -6.81 22.01 6.23
C PHE A 10 -7.23 21.12 5.05
N GLU A 11 -8.19 20.23 5.28
CA GLU A 11 -8.76 19.37 4.25
C GLU A 11 -10.22 19.73 3.96
N GLY A 12 -10.62 19.59 2.69
CA GLY A 12 -12.00 19.79 2.22
C GLY A 12 -12.87 18.53 2.29
N GLU A 13 -12.52 17.55 3.12
CA GLU A 13 -13.29 16.31 3.27
C GLU A 13 -14.59 16.54 4.03
N ARG A 14 -15.67 15.88 3.59
CA ARG A 14 -17.02 16.01 4.16
C ARG A 14 -17.63 14.65 4.44
N ARG A 15 -18.44 14.52 5.50
CA ARG A 15 -19.10 13.25 5.87
C ARG A 15 -20.02 12.73 4.78
N GLU A 16 -20.74 13.64 4.11
CA GLU A 16 -21.66 13.33 3.00
C GLU A 16 -20.97 12.58 1.85
N GLU A 17 -19.65 12.73 1.67
CA GLU A 17 -18.96 12.23 0.48
C GLU A 17 -18.81 10.71 0.40
N SER A 18 -18.93 9.99 1.53
CA SER A 18 -19.04 8.53 1.57
C SER A 18 -19.36 8.01 2.98
N GLN A 19 -19.90 6.79 3.08
CA GLN A 19 -20.11 6.10 4.37
C GLN A 19 -18.84 6.00 5.23
N GLY A 20 -17.67 5.75 4.61
CA GLY A 20 -16.41 5.65 5.35
C GLY A 20 -16.00 6.95 6.04
N ARG A 21 -16.38 8.11 5.48
CA ARG A 21 -16.07 9.44 6.02
C ARG A 21 -17.03 9.91 7.09
N GLN A 22 -18.15 9.21 7.30
CA GLN A 22 -19.07 9.53 8.40
C GLN A 22 -18.44 9.37 9.78
N LYS A 23 -17.30 8.68 9.89
CA LYS A 23 -16.57 8.46 11.14
C LYS A 23 -15.41 9.43 11.36
N TYR A 24 -15.21 10.39 10.46
CA TYR A 24 -14.09 11.31 10.57
C TYR A 24 -14.33 12.33 11.68
N GLU A 25 -13.25 12.78 12.32
CA GLU A 25 -13.34 13.83 13.32
C GLU A 25 -12.95 15.18 12.71
N PRO A 26 -13.51 16.30 13.22
CA PRO A 26 -13.14 17.65 12.78
C PRO A 26 -11.65 17.94 12.91
N LEU A 27 -11.01 17.37 13.94
CA LEU A 27 -9.58 17.39 14.17
C LEU A 27 -9.05 15.96 14.29
N ASP A 28 -8.03 15.62 13.51
CA ASP A 28 -7.36 14.32 13.55
C ASP A 28 -5.86 14.49 13.82
N PHE A 29 -5.39 13.90 14.90
CA PHE A 29 -4.01 14.01 15.37
C PHE A 29 -3.12 12.82 14.97
N ASN A 30 -3.71 11.74 14.46
CA ASN A 30 -3.07 10.45 14.22
C ASN A 30 -3.26 10.00 12.77
N PHE A 31 -2.91 10.86 11.82
CA PHE A 31 -3.16 10.61 10.41
C PHE A 31 -2.05 9.82 9.70
N LYS A 32 -2.23 9.64 8.37
CA LYS A 32 -1.30 8.93 7.48
C LYS A 32 0.13 9.48 7.54
N ILE A 33 0.30 10.77 7.79
CA ILE A 33 1.59 11.42 7.95
C ILE A 33 1.74 11.80 9.42
N SER A 34 2.81 11.32 10.04
CA SER A 34 3.01 11.43 11.50
C SER A 34 3.19 12.86 12.00
N SER A 35 3.67 13.75 11.13
CA SER A 35 3.90 15.17 11.40
C SER A 35 2.71 16.07 11.08
N GLU A 36 1.52 15.52 10.77
CA GLU A 36 0.36 16.30 10.39
C GLU A 36 -0.76 16.22 11.43
N ILE A 37 -1.43 17.35 11.66
CA ILE A 37 -2.73 17.45 12.29
C ILE A 37 -3.71 17.89 11.21
N ILE A 38 -4.81 17.17 11.03
CA ILE A 38 -5.79 17.52 10.00
C ILE A 38 -6.98 18.23 10.63
N ALA A 39 -7.31 19.40 10.08
CA ALA A 39 -8.54 20.13 10.35
C ALA A 39 -9.49 20.05 9.16
N ARG A 40 -10.75 19.68 9.42
CA ARG A 40 -11.82 19.57 8.42
C ARG A 40 -12.92 20.59 8.71
N PRO A 41 -12.73 21.88 8.38
CA PRO A 41 -13.64 22.95 8.78
C PRO A 41 -15.05 22.84 8.16
N ILE A 42 -15.16 22.15 7.01
CA ILE A 42 -16.42 21.94 6.30
C ILE A 42 -16.93 20.51 6.43
N LEU A 43 -16.49 19.76 7.45
CA LEU A 43 -16.79 18.32 7.59
C LEU A 43 -18.29 18.01 7.55
N GLU A 44 -19.10 18.86 8.16
CA GLU A 44 -20.56 18.72 8.25
C GLU A 44 -21.31 19.38 7.09
N TRP A 45 -20.62 20.08 6.18
CA TRP A 45 -21.28 20.79 5.09
C TRP A 45 -21.79 19.83 4.03
N SER A 46 -23.04 19.99 3.64
CA SER A 46 -23.65 19.37 2.48
C SER A 46 -23.15 19.96 1.17
N THR A 47 -23.36 19.23 0.08
CA THR A 47 -22.97 19.66 -1.26
C THR A 47 -23.70 20.94 -1.63
N LEU A 48 -24.96 21.09 -1.18
CA LEU A 48 -25.75 22.30 -1.38
C LEU A 48 -25.11 23.51 -0.68
N GLU A 49 -24.73 23.38 0.59
CA GLU A 49 -24.12 24.48 1.36
C GLU A 49 -22.79 24.93 0.75
N VAL A 50 -21.95 23.98 0.33
CA VAL A 50 -20.70 24.29 -0.37
C VAL A 50 -20.96 25.09 -1.64
N TRP A 51 -21.93 24.68 -2.47
CA TRP A 51 -22.26 25.40 -3.70
C TRP A 51 -22.90 26.77 -3.45
N LEU A 52 -23.80 26.88 -2.47
CA LEU A 52 -24.39 28.16 -2.09
C LEU A 52 -23.31 29.14 -1.62
N TYR A 53 -22.34 28.68 -0.84
CA TYR A 53 -21.22 29.51 -0.41
C TYR A 53 -20.35 29.97 -1.59
N ILE A 54 -19.97 29.04 -2.48
CA ILE A 54 -19.17 29.36 -3.67
C ILE A 54 -19.87 30.40 -4.55
N LEU A 55 -21.16 30.21 -4.82
CA LEU A 55 -21.93 31.09 -5.70
C LEU A 55 -22.23 32.44 -5.06
N SER A 56 -22.61 32.47 -3.77
CA SER A 56 -22.89 33.72 -3.04
C SER A 56 -21.66 34.61 -2.87
N ARG A 57 -20.46 34.02 -2.92
CA ARG A 57 -19.17 34.72 -2.80
C ARG A 57 -18.45 34.92 -4.14
N ASP A 58 -19.08 34.52 -5.24
CA ASP A 58 -18.50 34.56 -6.60
C ASP A 58 -17.09 33.95 -6.67
N LEU A 59 -16.90 32.80 -6.02
CA LEU A 59 -15.60 32.14 -5.99
C LEU A 59 -15.28 31.46 -7.33
N PRO A 60 -14.01 31.49 -7.78
CA PRO A 60 -13.62 30.82 -9.01
C PRO A 60 -13.79 29.30 -8.88
N ILE A 61 -14.46 28.69 -9.86
CA ILE A 61 -14.64 27.24 -9.95
C ILE A 61 -13.93 26.63 -11.15
N ASN A 62 -13.46 25.39 -11.00
CA ASN A 62 -12.90 24.63 -12.11
C ASN A 62 -13.96 24.46 -13.21
N LYS A 63 -13.59 24.77 -14.47
CA LYS A 63 -14.48 24.70 -15.64
C LYS A 63 -15.12 23.32 -15.85
N SER A 64 -14.47 22.26 -15.37
CA SER A 64 -15.00 20.89 -15.42
C SER A 64 -16.33 20.74 -14.67
N TYR A 65 -16.54 21.47 -13.58
CA TYR A 65 -17.81 21.46 -12.85
C TYR A 65 -18.94 22.05 -13.70
N LYS A 66 -18.68 23.13 -14.44
CA LYS A 66 -19.64 23.70 -15.42
C LYS A 66 -19.98 22.75 -16.56
N ARG A 67 -19.13 21.73 -16.77
CA ARG A 67 -19.28 20.68 -17.79
C ARG A 67 -19.92 19.39 -17.24
N GLY A 68 -20.43 19.43 -16.01
CA GLY A 68 -21.15 18.33 -15.37
C GLY A 68 -20.28 17.38 -14.53
N MET A 69 -18.96 17.57 -14.47
CA MET A 69 -18.11 16.73 -13.62
C MET A 69 -18.45 16.94 -12.14
N ARG A 70 -18.67 15.87 -11.39
CA ARG A 70 -18.99 15.93 -9.95
C ARG A 70 -17.77 15.99 -9.05
N ARG A 71 -16.63 15.48 -9.52
CA ARG A 71 -15.32 15.53 -8.86
C ARG A 71 -14.26 15.72 -9.92
N VAL A 72 -13.27 16.54 -9.60
CA VAL A 72 -12.10 16.77 -10.46
C VAL A 72 -10.88 16.21 -9.73
N GLY A 73 -10.10 15.39 -10.42
CA GLY A 73 -8.91 14.75 -9.87
C GLY A 73 -7.91 14.47 -10.99
N CYS A 74 -7.23 13.33 -10.92
CA CYS A 74 -6.30 12.92 -11.98
C CYS A 74 -7.01 12.74 -13.33
N SER A 75 -6.28 12.86 -14.44
CA SER A 75 -6.82 12.73 -15.81
C SER A 75 -7.39 11.34 -16.14
N LEU A 76 -6.89 10.28 -15.48
CA LEU A 76 -7.35 8.89 -15.63
C LEU A 76 -8.57 8.55 -14.76
N CYS A 77 -8.66 9.20 -13.60
CA CYS A 77 -9.64 8.91 -12.56
C CYS A 77 -11.10 9.04 -13.03
N PRO A 78 -11.46 9.97 -13.94
CA PRO A 78 -12.78 10.02 -14.56
C PRO A 78 -13.21 8.72 -15.24
N LEU A 79 -12.28 7.92 -15.76
CA LEU A 79 -12.61 6.66 -16.44
C LEU A 79 -13.06 5.55 -15.49
N ALA A 80 -12.89 5.73 -14.18
CA ALA A 80 -13.27 4.73 -13.18
C ALA A 80 -14.79 4.65 -12.96
N ARG A 81 -15.57 5.64 -13.40
CA ARG A 81 -17.04 5.69 -13.24
C ARG A 81 -17.69 5.97 -14.58
N GLU A 82 -18.72 5.21 -14.92
CA GLU A 82 -19.45 5.32 -16.20
C GLU A 82 -19.91 6.74 -16.51
N TYR A 83 -20.47 7.47 -15.53
CA TYR A 83 -20.91 8.85 -15.73
C TYR A 83 -19.78 9.80 -16.11
N SER A 84 -18.65 9.71 -15.40
CA SER A 84 -17.49 10.56 -15.66
C SER A 84 -16.79 10.19 -16.97
N GLU A 85 -16.74 8.89 -17.29
CA GLU A 85 -16.26 8.38 -18.57
C GLU A 85 -17.10 8.88 -19.74
N PHE A 86 -18.42 8.80 -19.64
CA PHE A 86 -19.35 9.34 -20.63
C PHE A 86 -19.12 10.84 -20.85
N LEU A 87 -18.97 11.63 -19.78
CA LEU A 87 -18.69 13.05 -19.91
C LEU A 87 -17.35 13.31 -20.59
N MET A 88 -16.30 12.54 -20.26
CA MET A 88 -15.00 12.66 -20.92
C MET A 88 -15.10 12.40 -22.42
N GLU A 89 -15.83 11.36 -22.83
CA GLU A 89 -16.07 11.03 -24.24
C GLU A 89 -16.95 12.06 -24.96
N TYR A 90 -17.97 12.57 -24.27
CA TYR A 90 -18.84 13.62 -24.82
C TYR A 90 -18.05 14.91 -25.09
N TRP A 91 -17.21 15.33 -24.14
CA TRP A 91 -16.40 16.55 -24.27
C TRP A 91 -15.17 16.37 -25.15
N SER A 92 -14.63 15.16 -25.32
CA SER A 92 -13.47 14.92 -26.19
C SER A 92 -13.76 15.27 -27.66
N ASN A 93 -15.01 15.14 -28.10
CA ASN A 93 -15.43 15.54 -29.45
C ASN A 93 -15.67 17.06 -29.61
N ARG A 94 -15.54 17.83 -28.53
CA ARG A 94 -15.95 19.26 -28.47
C ARG A 94 -14.88 20.18 -27.88
N ASP A 95 -13.90 19.62 -27.18
CA ASP A 95 -12.83 20.35 -26.52
C ASP A 95 -11.51 19.59 -26.68
N LEU A 96 -10.51 20.26 -27.27
CA LEU A 96 -9.21 19.67 -27.56
C LEU A 96 -8.47 19.20 -26.31
N SER A 97 -8.69 19.84 -25.15
CA SER A 97 -8.05 19.41 -23.90
C SER A 97 -8.60 18.05 -23.43
N TYR A 98 -9.91 17.82 -23.58
CA TYR A 98 -10.53 16.53 -23.29
C TYR A 98 -10.17 15.49 -24.34
N TYR A 99 -10.05 15.89 -25.62
CA TYR A 99 -9.58 15.01 -26.69
C TYR A 99 -8.20 14.43 -26.41
N LYS A 100 -7.23 15.29 -26.06
CA LYS A 100 -5.87 14.86 -25.74
C LYS A 100 -5.85 13.89 -24.57
N ILE A 101 -6.48 14.28 -23.46
CA ILE A 101 -6.57 13.43 -22.27
C ILE A 101 -7.21 12.07 -22.62
N TRP A 102 -8.34 12.07 -23.31
CA TRP A 102 -9.06 10.85 -23.67
C TRP A 102 -8.21 9.91 -24.51
N ASN A 103 -7.59 10.40 -25.59
CA ASN A 103 -6.85 9.55 -26.51
C ASN A 103 -5.48 9.13 -25.98
N GLU A 104 -4.73 10.05 -25.37
CA GLU A 104 -3.41 9.76 -24.81
C GLU A 104 -3.53 8.77 -23.65
N MET A 105 -4.45 9.02 -22.71
CA MET A 105 -4.61 8.16 -21.54
C MET A 105 -5.17 6.79 -21.91
N LYS A 106 -6.17 6.73 -22.80
CA LYS A 106 -6.74 5.45 -23.26
C LYS A 106 -5.71 4.66 -24.07
N GLY A 107 -4.91 5.34 -24.89
CA GLY A 107 -3.80 4.73 -25.63
C GLY A 107 -2.74 4.12 -24.71
N ILE A 108 -2.23 4.89 -23.74
CA ILE A 108 -1.25 4.41 -22.75
C ILE A 108 -1.79 3.22 -21.97
N LEU A 109 -3.04 3.31 -21.52
CA LEU A 109 -3.70 2.24 -20.79
C LEU A 109 -3.80 0.96 -21.63
N ILE A 110 -4.25 1.05 -22.88
CA ILE A 110 -4.35 -0.11 -23.78
C ILE A 110 -2.97 -0.74 -24.00
N GLN A 111 -1.94 0.08 -24.27
CA GLN A 111 -0.57 -0.41 -24.48
C GLN A 111 0.00 -1.12 -23.25
N ASP A 112 -0.28 -0.63 -22.04
CA ASP A 112 0.20 -1.24 -20.80
C ASP A 112 -0.56 -2.54 -20.47
N ILE A 113 -1.86 -2.60 -20.80
CA ILE A 113 -2.69 -3.80 -20.63
C ILE A 113 -2.26 -4.90 -21.61
N VAL A 114 -2.05 -4.60 -22.90
CA VAL A 114 -1.63 -5.60 -23.91
C VAL A 114 -0.34 -6.32 -23.54
N LYS A 115 0.55 -5.68 -22.78
CA LYS A 115 1.80 -6.32 -22.28
C LYS A 115 1.56 -7.34 -21.17
N ARG A 116 0.39 -7.35 -20.54
CA ARG A 116 0.11 -8.09 -19.31
C ARG A 116 -1.00 -9.12 -19.47
N VAL A 117 -1.78 -9.06 -20.54
CA VAL A 117 -2.94 -9.95 -20.77
C VAL A 117 -2.75 -10.66 -22.09
N ASP A 118 -3.02 -11.96 -22.13
CA ASP A 118 -3.12 -12.68 -23.40
C ASP A 118 -4.18 -12.02 -24.31
N TRP A 119 -3.94 -12.01 -25.61
CA TRP A 119 -4.83 -11.40 -26.59
C TRP A 119 -6.27 -11.94 -26.51
N ASN A 120 -6.44 -13.23 -26.21
CA ASN A 120 -7.77 -13.85 -26.12
C ASN A 120 -8.55 -13.35 -24.90
N ASP A 121 -7.86 -13.08 -23.80
CA ASP A 121 -8.46 -12.58 -22.55
C ASP A 121 -8.63 -11.05 -22.54
N LEU A 122 -7.89 -10.33 -23.40
CA LEU A 122 -7.87 -8.87 -23.47
C LEU A 122 -9.25 -8.28 -23.75
N VAL A 123 -10.00 -8.85 -24.70
CA VAL A 123 -11.30 -8.32 -25.11
C VAL A 123 -12.29 -8.38 -23.95
N GLU A 124 -12.34 -9.50 -23.23
CA GLU A 124 -13.21 -9.65 -22.08
C GLU A 124 -12.74 -8.80 -20.89
N TYR A 125 -11.43 -8.70 -20.69
CA TYR A 125 -10.82 -7.86 -19.65
C TYR A 125 -11.14 -6.37 -19.82
N LEU A 126 -11.07 -5.86 -21.06
CA LEU A 126 -11.44 -4.49 -21.40
C LEU A 126 -12.95 -4.27 -21.29
N LYS A 127 -13.76 -5.17 -21.85
CA LYS A 127 -15.23 -5.08 -21.84
C LYS A 127 -15.79 -5.09 -20.42
N ARG A 128 -15.25 -5.92 -19.53
CA ARG A 128 -15.64 -5.98 -18.12
C ARG A 128 -15.03 -4.86 -17.26
N GLY A 129 -14.19 -4.00 -17.84
CA GLY A 129 -13.53 -2.90 -17.13
C GLY A 129 -12.60 -3.38 -16.02
N LYS A 130 -12.01 -4.58 -16.11
CA LYS A 130 -11.17 -5.16 -15.05
C LYS A 130 -9.96 -4.29 -14.71
N TRP A 131 -9.42 -3.58 -15.70
CA TRP A 131 -8.36 -2.59 -15.54
C TRP A 131 -8.72 -1.41 -14.62
N LYS A 132 -10.02 -1.12 -14.46
CA LYS A 132 -10.52 -0.09 -13.53
C LYS A 132 -10.44 -0.56 -12.07
N GLY A 133 -10.28 -1.87 -11.85
CA GLY A 133 -10.11 -2.47 -10.53
C GLY A 133 -8.71 -2.25 -9.96
N ARG A 134 -8.57 -2.33 -8.63
CA ARG A 134 -7.24 -2.30 -7.98
C ARG A 134 -6.36 -3.42 -8.50
N ALA A 135 -5.06 -3.14 -8.65
CA ALA A 135 -4.07 -4.06 -9.23
C ALA A 135 -4.51 -4.62 -10.61
N GLY A 136 -5.23 -3.82 -11.40
CA GLY A 136 -5.72 -4.24 -12.71
C GLY A 136 -6.70 -5.42 -12.66
N GLY A 137 -7.45 -5.61 -11.57
CA GLY A 137 -8.49 -6.65 -11.54
C GLY A 137 -7.96 -8.09 -11.58
N SER A 138 -6.70 -8.31 -11.18
CA SER A 138 -6.01 -9.59 -11.06
C SER A 138 -5.66 -10.27 -12.39
N ILE A 139 -4.42 -10.03 -12.82
CA ILE A 139 -3.65 -10.98 -13.63
C ILE A 139 -2.42 -11.33 -12.79
N SER A 140 -2.50 -12.50 -12.15
CA SER A 140 -1.41 -13.23 -11.47
C SER A 140 -0.38 -12.41 -10.67
N ASN A 141 -0.68 -12.10 -9.40
CA ASN A 141 0.37 -11.88 -8.40
C ASN A 141 0.74 -13.22 -7.74
N GLU A 142 1.28 -14.16 -8.53
CA GLU A 142 1.71 -15.48 -8.01
C GLU A 142 2.99 -15.39 -7.16
N ASN A 143 3.73 -14.30 -7.26
CA ASN A 143 5.12 -14.23 -6.80
C ASN A 143 5.30 -13.83 -5.32
N TYR A 144 4.30 -14.02 -4.45
CA TYR A 144 4.40 -13.58 -3.04
C TYR A 144 3.75 -14.55 -2.06
N LYS A 145 3.82 -15.85 -2.34
CA LYS A 145 3.38 -16.88 -1.38
C LYS A 145 4.46 -17.05 -0.31
N LEU A 146 4.15 -16.63 0.92
CA LEU A 146 4.86 -17.08 2.12
C LEU A 146 4.52 -18.56 2.29
N ALA A 147 5.45 -19.45 1.94
CA ALA A 147 5.26 -20.87 2.20
C ALA A 147 5.68 -21.16 3.64
N GLU A 148 4.68 -21.36 4.50
CA GLU A 148 4.88 -21.79 5.89
C GLU A 148 4.94 -23.30 5.91
N PHE A 149 6.11 -23.84 6.30
CA PHE A 149 6.30 -25.27 6.49
C PHE A 149 6.63 -25.47 7.97
N SER A 150 5.68 -25.98 8.74
CA SER A 150 5.94 -26.46 10.09
C SER A 150 6.32 -27.93 10.02
N ASN A 151 7.61 -28.25 10.15
CA ASN A 151 7.98 -29.59 10.59
C ASN A 151 7.98 -29.56 12.12
N LEU A 152 7.24 -30.48 12.74
CA LEU A 152 7.33 -30.78 14.17
C LEU A 152 8.63 -31.53 14.42
N GLU A 153 9.74 -30.80 14.50
CA GLU A 153 10.91 -31.18 15.30
C GLU A 153 10.96 -30.15 16.43
N GLU A 154 10.88 -30.60 17.68
CA GLU A 154 10.02 -30.04 18.74
C GLU A 154 10.27 -28.59 19.24
N ASP A 155 11.25 -27.83 18.71
CA ASP A 155 11.60 -26.53 19.30
C ASP A 155 11.61 -25.33 18.32
N TYR A 156 11.42 -25.54 17.01
CA TYR A 156 11.59 -24.46 16.03
C TYR A 156 10.57 -24.48 14.89
N LYS A 157 10.24 -23.29 14.37
CA LYS A 157 9.48 -23.08 13.13
C LYS A 157 10.36 -22.45 12.08
N TYR A 158 10.03 -22.68 10.81
CA TYR A 158 10.68 -21.98 9.71
C TYR A 158 9.71 -21.51 8.62
N ILE A 159 10.11 -20.47 7.90
CA ILE A 159 9.44 -19.98 6.68
C ILE A 159 10.47 -19.91 5.56
N ARG A 160 10.04 -20.26 4.35
CA ARG A 160 10.80 -20.03 3.13
C ARG A 160 10.06 -19.04 2.24
N ILE A 161 10.77 -18.01 1.81
CA ILE A 161 10.29 -16.97 0.91
C ILE A 161 11.13 -17.04 -0.36
N THR A 162 10.47 -17.26 -1.49
CA THR A 162 11.08 -17.03 -2.79
C THR A 162 11.03 -15.54 -3.09
N LEU A 163 12.17 -14.99 -3.48
CA LEU A 163 12.36 -13.56 -3.60
C LEU A 163 12.29 -13.17 -5.08
N ASN A 164 11.61 -12.07 -5.36
CA ASN A 164 11.56 -11.52 -6.72
C ASN A 164 12.68 -10.51 -6.98
N LYS A 165 13.43 -10.17 -5.93
CA LYS A 165 14.57 -9.26 -5.95
C LYS A 165 15.75 -9.97 -5.30
N ALA A 166 16.92 -9.88 -5.93
CA ALA A 166 18.17 -10.29 -5.29
C ALA A 166 18.33 -9.54 -3.96
N ILE A 167 18.84 -10.22 -2.93
CA ILE A 167 19.11 -9.55 -1.66
C ILE A 167 20.47 -8.88 -1.71
N GLU A 168 20.45 -7.57 -1.53
CA GLU A 168 21.64 -6.80 -1.20
C GLU A 168 21.68 -6.58 0.32
N MET A 169 22.75 -7.00 0.97
CA MET A 169 22.84 -6.99 2.43
C MET A 169 22.84 -5.60 3.05
N SER A 170 23.54 -4.66 2.42
CA SER A 170 23.51 -3.23 2.78
C SER A 170 22.07 -2.71 2.89
N THR A 171 21.23 -3.09 1.94
CA THR A 171 19.82 -2.70 1.88
C THR A 171 18.98 -3.49 2.85
N PHE A 172 19.13 -4.82 2.93
CA PHE A 172 18.31 -5.66 3.82
C PHE A 172 18.53 -5.34 5.31
N GLY A 173 19.78 -5.07 5.72
CA GLY A 173 20.10 -4.68 7.10
C GLY A 173 19.31 -3.44 7.56
N GLU A 174 19.03 -2.49 6.67
CA GLU A 174 18.24 -1.30 6.97
C GLU A 174 16.79 -1.65 7.37
N TYR A 175 16.21 -2.74 6.84
CA TYR A 175 14.85 -3.18 7.20
C TYR A 175 14.79 -3.89 8.56
N ILE A 176 15.94 -4.37 9.05
CA ILE A 176 16.07 -5.05 10.34
C ILE A 176 16.30 -4.06 11.49
N LYS A 177 16.98 -2.93 11.25
CA LYS A 177 17.23 -1.87 12.25
C LYS A 177 16.03 -1.46 13.12
N PRO A 178 14.79 -1.32 12.61
CA PRO A 178 13.63 -0.99 13.44
C PRO A 178 13.32 -2.08 14.48
N LEU A 179 13.52 -3.35 14.12
CA LEU A 179 13.30 -4.50 15.00
C LEU A 179 14.39 -4.54 16.08
N GLU A 180 15.65 -4.31 15.69
CA GLU A 180 16.77 -4.21 16.63
C GLU A 180 16.50 -3.16 17.70
N LYS A 181 16.07 -1.96 17.29
CA LYS A 181 15.75 -0.88 18.23
C LYS A 181 14.51 -1.16 19.08
N LYS A 182 13.44 -1.69 18.48
CA LYS A 182 12.18 -1.94 19.19
C LYS A 182 12.31 -3.04 20.26
N TYR A 183 13.08 -4.07 19.97
CA TYR A 183 13.18 -5.27 20.83
C TYR A 183 14.54 -5.40 21.54
N GLY A 184 15.45 -4.43 21.37
CA GLY A 184 16.78 -4.46 21.99
C GLY A 184 17.67 -5.59 21.47
N LEU A 185 17.56 -5.90 20.17
CA LEU A 185 18.29 -7.02 19.56
C LEU A 185 19.68 -6.60 19.08
N LYS A 186 20.60 -7.55 19.10
CA LYS A 186 21.87 -7.47 18.38
C LYS A 186 21.79 -8.37 17.14
N SER A 187 22.25 -7.86 16.00
CA SER A 187 22.43 -8.65 14.79
C SER A 187 23.87 -9.07 14.63
N PHE A 188 24.04 -10.32 14.21
CA PHE A 188 25.34 -10.89 13.85
C PHE A 188 25.23 -11.44 12.43
N GLU A 189 26.04 -10.91 11.53
CA GLU A 189 26.10 -11.34 10.14
C GLU A 189 27.33 -12.21 9.91
N SER A 190 27.16 -13.33 9.20
CA SER A 190 28.24 -14.20 8.78
C SER A 190 28.00 -14.72 7.37
N GLN A 191 29.04 -14.70 6.54
CA GLN A 191 29.01 -15.28 5.21
C GLN A 191 29.55 -16.72 5.26
N ILE A 192 28.78 -17.68 4.75
CA ILE A 192 29.15 -19.11 4.70
C ILE A 192 28.95 -19.58 3.26
N GLY A 193 30.04 -19.59 2.49
CA GLY A 193 29.99 -19.83 1.04
C GLY A 193 29.15 -18.77 0.33
N MET A 194 28.11 -19.20 -0.40
CA MET A 194 27.16 -18.31 -1.07
C MET A 194 25.99 -17.88 -0.18
N LYS A 195 25.97 -18.31 1.09
CA LYS A 195 24.89 -18.01 2.04
C LYS A 195 25.28 -16.86 2.95
N THR A 196 24.35 -15.95 3.19
CA THR A 196 24.46 -14.97 4.28
C THR A 196 23.57 -15.40 5.43
N VAL A 197 24.12 -15.47 6.63
CA VAL A 197 23.41 -15.84 7.84
C VAL A 197 23.36 -14.63 8.77
N ILE A 198 22.15 -14.27 9.20
CA ILE A 198 21.90 -13.20 10.16
C ILE A 198 21.26 -13.82 11.40
N ILE A 199 21.90 -13.63 12.55
CA ILE A 199 21.38 -14.06 13.84
C ILE A 199 20.93 -12.81 14.61
N LEU A 200 19.65 -12.79 14.98
CA LEU A 200 19.09 -11.81 15.89
C LEU A 200 19.06 -12.42 17.28
N SER A 201 19.76 -11.80 18.23
CA SER A 201 19.82 -12.27 19.62
C SER A 201 19.53 -11.16 20.62
N ARG A 202 19.06 -11.58 21.79
CA ARG A 202 18.84 -10.73 22.97
C ARG A 202 19.36 -11.46 24.19
N GLU A 203 20.15 -10.78 25.01
CA GLU A 203 20.64 -11.36 26.29
C GLU A 203 21.34 -12.73 26.12
N GLN A 204 22.04 -12.92 24.99
CA GLN A 204 22.72 -14.15 24.58
C GLN A 204 21.81 -15.30 24.09
N GLU A 205 20.49 -15.10 24.08
CA GLU A 205 19.54 -16.03 23.47
C GLU A 205 19.29 -15.68 22.00
N MET A 206 19.33 -16.69 21.12
CA MET A 206 18.96 -16.51 19.71
C MET A 206 17.44 -16.37 19.62
N ILE A 207 16.96 -15.26 19.06
CA ILE A 207 15.54 -15.02 18.81
C ILE A 207 15.16 -15.51 17.42
N CYS A 208 16.00 -15.24 16.43
CA CYS A 208 15.72 -15.61 15.04
C CYS A 208 17.02 -15.78 14.25
N LYS A 209 17.01 -16.73 13.32
CA LYS A 209 18.05 -16.94 12.31
C LYS A 209 17.46 -16.71 10.93
N ILE A 210 18.09 -15.86 10.13
CA ILE A 210 17.73 -15.62 8.73
C ILE A 210 18.89 -16.13 7.88
N VAL A 211 18.62 -16.99 6.90
CA VAL A 211 19.61 -17.46 5.93
C VAL A 211 19.15 -17.04 4.54
N LEU A 212 20.05 -16.37 3.85
CA LEU A 212 19.86 -15.87 2.49
C LEU A 212 20.73 -16.70 1.57
N GLU A 213 20.15 -17.25 0.52
CA GLU A 213 20.85 -18.06 -0.46
C GLU A 213 20.22 -17.85 -1.84
N GLY A 214 20.96 -17.18 -2.74
CA GLY A 214 20.46 -16.83 -4.07
C GLY A 214 19.16 -16.02 -4.00
N GLY A 215 18.10 -16.55 -4.62
CA GLY A 215 16.75 -15.96 -4.61
C GLY A 215 15.82 -16.50 -3.51
N SER A 216 16.35 -17.14 -2.47
CA SER A 216 15.56 -17.67 -1.35
C SER A 216 15.99 -17.03 -0.02
N LEU A 217 15.00 -16.68 0.81
CA LEU A 217 15.17 -16.35 2.22
C LEU A 217 14.52 -17.43 3.05
N CYS A 218 15.29 -18.07 3.92
CA CYS A 218 14.79 -18.98 4.93
C CYS A 218 14.95 -18.33 6.30
N MET A 219 13.93 -18.46 7.14
CA MET A 219 13.91 -17.87 8.48
C MET A 219 13.52 -18.93 9.48
N TRP A 220 14.30 -19.09 10.54
CA TRP A 220 14.05 -20.00 11.66
C TRP A 220 13.87 -19.20 12.93
N TRP A 221 12.97 -19.67 13.78
CA TRP A 221 12.69 -19.04 15.07
C TRP A 221 12.18 -20.12 16.05
N PHE A 222 12.48 -19.97 17.33
CA PHE A 222 12.00 -20.86 18.39
C PHE A 222 10.49 -20.81 18.60
N ILE A 223 9.91 -21.85 19.18
CA ILE A 223 8.50 -21.82 19.57
C ILE A 223 8.41 -21.23 20.97
N ASP A 224 8.04 -19.95 21.07
CA ASP A 224 7.72 -19.27 22.32
C ASP A 224 6.30 -18.67 22.24
N GLU A 225 5.47 -19.00 23.23
CA GLU A 225 4.09 -18.53 23.34
C GLU A 225 4.00 -17.13 23.98
N SER A 226 5.13 -16.55 24.40
CA SER A 226 5.15 -15.21 24.95
C SER A 226 4.59 -14.18 23.96
N LYS A 227 3.75 -13.27 24.48
CA LYS A 227 3.10 -12.23 23.67
C LYS A 227 4.12 -11.34 22.94
N MET A 228 5.27 -11.09 23.57
CA MET A 228 6.39 -10.36 22.99
C MET A 228 6.89 -11.07 21.74
N TYR A 229 7.11 -12.38 21.83
CA TYR A 229 7.66 -13.16 20.73
C TYR A 229 6.71 -13.24 19.54
N GLN A 230 5.42 -13.47 19.81
CA GLN A 230 4.38 -13.44 18.77
C GLN A 230 4.33 -12.07 18.05
N GLN A 231 4.47 -10.98 18.80
CA GLN A 231 4.52 -9.64 18.22
C GLN A 231 5.79 -9.38 17.41
N PHE A 232 6.96 -9.85 17.89
CA PHE A 232 8.22 -9.77 17.15
C PHE A 232 8.12 -10.50 15.82
N LEU A 233 7.58 -11.73 15.80
CA LEU A 233 7.40 -12.49 14.57
C LEU A 233 6.45 -11.80 13.59
N ALA A 234 5.35 -11.23 14.08
CA ALA A 234 4.42 -10.47 13.24
C ALA A 234 5.12 -9.24 12.62
N ASP A 235 5.91 -8.51 13.41
CA ASP A 235 6.66 -7.34 12.96
C ASP A 235 7.78 -7.70 11.97
N LEU A 236 8.46 -8.82 12.20
CA LEU A 236 9.49 -9.35 11.29
C LEU A 236 8.87 -9.75 9.95
N LYS A 237 7.76 -10.50 9.96
CA LYS A 237 7.01 -10.84 8.74
C LYS A 237 6.61 -9.57 7.95
N LYS A 238 6.16 -8.52 8.63
CA LYS A 238 5.84 -7.21 8.02
C LYS A 238 7.05 -6.55 7.37
N GLN A 239 8.23 -6.59 8.00
CA GLN A 239 9.46 -6.05 7.42
C GLN A 239 9.93 -6.85 6.19
N LEU A 240 9.81 -8.18 6.23
CA LEU A 240 10.12 -9.03 5.07
C LEU A 240 9.19 -8.74 3.89
N VAL A 241 7.89 -8.59 4.15
CA VAL A 241 6.92 -8.16 3.13
C VAL A 241 7.26 -6.78 2.61
N LYS A 242 7.59 -5.81 3.48
CA LYS A 242 7.99 -4.47 3.03
C LYS A 242 9.22 -4.53 2.12
N TYR A 243 10.26 -5.27 2.50
CA TYR A 243 11.47 -5.43 1.70
C TYR A 243 11.14 -5.96 0.29
N GLN A 244 10.33 -7.02 0.20
CA GLN A 244 9.94 -7.61 -1.09
C GLN A 244 9.12 -6.67 -1.99
N PHE A 245 8.23 -5.89 -1.39
CA PHE A 245 7.34 -4.98 -2.11
C PHE A 245 7.87 -3.54 -2.22
N CYS A 246 9.08 -3.26 -1.71
CA CYS A 246 9.56 -1.89 -1.67
C CYS A 246 9.78 -1.36 -3.09
N ALA A 247 9.04 -0.31 -3.44
CA ALA A 247 9.25 0.48 -4.65
C ALA A 247 9.78 1.88 -4.31
N TYR A 248 10.42 2.03 -3.14
CA TYR A 248 10.98 3.30 -2.64
C TYR A 248 9.96 4.44 -2.62
N CYS A 249 8.72 4.15 -2.22
CA CYS A 249 7.60 5.10 -2.28
C CYS A 249 7.49 6.08 -1.09
N GLY A 250 8.40 6.02 -0.12
CA GLY A 250 8.37 6.90 1.06
C GLY A 250 7.23 6.66 2.07
N GLY A 251 6.30 5.73 1.84
CA GLY A 251 5.14 5.53 2.73
C GLY A 251 5.48 5.12 4.18
N CYS A 252 6.69 4.60 4.42
CA CYS A 252 7.18 4.31 5.76
C CYS A 252 7.97 5.46 6.40
N GLU A 253 8.57 6.33 5.57
CA GLU A 253 9.25 7.56 6.01
C GLU A 253 8.24 8.54 6.60
N THR A 254 7.08 8.72 5.94
CA THR A 254 6.01 9.59 6.44
C THR A 254 5.44 9.16 7.80
N LYS A 255 5.58 7.87 8.14
CA LYS A 255 5.18 7.29 9.42
C LYS A 255 6.26 7.37 10.50
N CYS A 256 7.48 7.75 10.15
CA CYS A 256 8.56 7.83 11.12
C CYS A 256 8.49 9.12 11.94
N VAL A 257 7.91 9.05 13.14
CA VAL A 257 7.83 10.17 14.09
C VAL A 257 9.19 10.78 14.48
N ALA A 258 10.27 10.00 14.37
CA ALA A 258 11.63 10.44 14.69
C ALA A 258 12.39 10.99 13.48
N PHE A 259 11.78 10.97 12.28
CA PHE A 259 12.41 11.28 11.00
C PHE A 259 13.76 10.55 10.82
N ALA A 260 13.78 9.28 11.24
CA ALA A 260 14.97 8.43 11.20
C ALA A 260 15.09 7.65 9.88
N ILE A 261 14.04 7.64 9.05
CA ILE A 261 14.01 6.93 7.76
C ILE A 261 14.22 7.95 6.65
N THR A 262 15.04 7.58 5.67
CA THR A 262 15.20 8.32 4.41
C THR A 262 14.91 7.36 3.25
N VAL A 263 13.99 7.74 2.37
CA VAL A 263 13.68 6.97 1.16
C VAL A 263 13.88 7.84 -0.08
N ASP A 264 14.70 7.36 -1.00
CA ASP A 264 14.96 8.03 -2.27
C ASP A 264 14.62 7.10 -3.43
N GLN A 265 13.66 7.53 -4.26
CA GLN A 265 13.13 6.71 -5.35
C GLN A 265 14.08 6.63 -6.55
N GLU A 266 14.80 7.72 -6.86
CA GLU A 266 15.69 7.81 -8.01
C GLU A 266 16.94 6.93 -7.84
N SER A 267 17.60 7.06 -6.69
CA SER A 267 18.77 6.26 -6.31
C SER A 267 18.42 4.91 -5.69
N GLN A 268 17.13 4.58 -5.57
CA GLN A 268 16.64 3.33 -4.97
C GLN A 268 17.23 3.07 -3.58
N ARG A 269 17.21 4.09 -2.74
CA ARG A 269 17.87 4.09 -1.43
C ARG A 269 16.86 4.08 -0.30
N TYR A 270 17.06 3.21 0.68
CA TYR A 270 16.28 3.14 1.92
C TYR A 270 17.26 3.05 3.09
N ILE A 271 17.28 4.07 3.96
CA ILE A 271 18.22 4.14 5.08
C ILE A 271 17.49 4.47 6.38
N ILE A 272 17.95 3.87 7.46
CA ILE A 272 17.57 4.19 8.82
C ILE A 272 18.77 4.69 9.62
N ASN A 273 18.64 5.91 10.12
CA ASN A 273 19.56 6.48 11.09
C ASN A 273 19.29 5.86 12.48
N SER A 274 20.13 4.89 12.88
CA SER A 274 20.01 4.19 14.16
C SER A 274 20.18 5.09 15.39
N ASN A 275 20.77 6.27 15.26
CA ASN A 275 20.89 7.21 16.38
C ASN A 275 19.60 8.00 16.60
N ARG A 276 18.82 8.21 15.52
CA ARG A 276 17.50 8.88 15.60
C ARG A 276 16.36 7.90 15.86
N CYS A 277 16.49 6.65 15.43
CA CYS A 277 15.43 5.66 15.57
C CYS A 277 15.15 5.33 17.06
N ILE A 278 13.94 5.65 17.51
CA ILE A 278 13.47 5.40 18.89
C ILE A 278 12.78 4.04 19.07
N GLY A 279 12.73 3.19 18.04
CA GLY A 279 12.14 1.85 18.15
C GLY A 279 10.61 1.79 18.34
N CYS A 280 9.85 2.86 18.00
CA CYS A 280 8.39 2.88 18.21
C CYS A 280 7.62 1.84 17.36
N GLY A 281 8.16 1.46 16.20
CA GLY A 281 7.54 0.47 15.31
C GLY A 281 6.38 0.98 14.45
N GLU A 282 6.07 2.28 14.45
CA GLU A 282 5.05 2.87 13.58
C GLU A 282 5.31 2.61 12.08
N CYS A 283 6.58 2.67 11.68
CA CYS A 283 6.98 2.35 10.31
C CYS A 283 6.81 0.87 9.97
N ILE A 284 6.75 -0.05 10.95
CA ILE A 284 6.46 -1.47 10.74
C ILE A 284 4.94 -1.67 10.63
N ASN A 285 4.18 -0.96 11.45
CA ASN A 285 2.75 -1.15 11.67
C ASN A 285 1.86 -0.21 10.84
N ILE A 286 2.28 0.11 9.62
CA ILE A 286 1.54 1.00 8.71
C ILE A 286 0.13 0.46 8.42
N ASN A 287 0.02 -0.87 8.30
CA ASN A 287 -1.23 -1.62 8.15
C ASN A 287 -1.00 -3.08 8.59
N GLU A 288 -2.01 -3.94 8.42
CA GLU A 288 -1.93 -5.37 8.78
C GLU A 288 -0.73 -6.10 8.14
N ARG A 289 -0.33 -5.74 6.91
CA ARG A 289 0.78 -6.35 6.16
C ARG A 289 2.12 -5.60 6.30
N GLY A 290 2.13 -4.45 6.96
CA GLY A 290 3.30 -3.59 7.15
C GLY A 290 3.77 -2.83 5.91
N CYS A 291 3.08 -2.93 4.78
CA CYS A 291 3.42 -2.23 3.54
C CYS A 291 2.17 -1.85 2.75
N LEU A 292 2.09 -0.58 2.31
CA LEU A 292 0.97 -0.06 1.53
C LEU A 292 0.87 -0.73 0.15
N LEU A 293 2.00 -1.00 -0.49
CA LEU A 293 2.03 -1.66 -1.80
C LEU A 293 1.63 -3.14 -1.69
N ALA A 294 2.12 -3.84 -0.68
CA ALA A 294 1.73 -5.23 -0.42
C ALA A 294 0.24 -5.40 -0.09
N ASP A 295 -0.35 -4.42 0.60
CA ASP A 295 -1.79 -4.39 0.86
C ASP A 295 -2.58 -4.01 -0.40
N SER A 296 -2.08 -3.07 -1.21
CA SER A 296 -2.70 -2.68 -2.48
C SER A 296 -2.68 -3.79 -3.53
N ALA A 297 -1.65 -4.65 -3.48
CA ALA A 297 -1.53 -5.84 -4.31
C ALA A 297 -2.49 -6.98 -3.89
N ARG A 298 -3.23 -6.83 -2.78
CA ARG A 298 -4.23 -7.80 -2.34
C ARG A 298 -5.40 -7.82 -3.31
N VAL A 299 -5.46 -8.87 -4.11
CA VAL A 299 -6.70 -9.25 -4.78
C VAL A 299 -7.62 -9.79 -3.69
N LYS A 300 -8.58 -8.97 -3.23
CA LYS A 300 -9.82 -9.53 -2.68
C LYS A 300 -10.58 -10.03 -3.90
N ASP A 301 -11.02 -11.30 -3.92
CA ASP A 301 -11.96 -11.83 -4.90
C ASP A 301 -13.28 -11.03 -4.84
N TYR A 302 -13.28 -9.81 -5.36
CA TYR A 302 -14.43 -8.90 -5.29
C TYR A 302 -15.58 -9.38 -6.18
N TYR A 303 -15.30 -10.32 -7.09
CA TYR A 303 -16.28 -10.92 -7.99
C TYR A 303 -16.98 -12.17 -7.44
N LYS A 304 -16.53 -12.78 -6.33
CA LYS A 304 -17.30 -13.86 -5.68
C LYS A 304 -18.55 -13.36 -4.97
N ALA A 305 -18.64 -12.07 -4.63
CA ALA A 305 -19.76 -11.51 -3.87
C ALA A 305 -20.94 -11.01 -4.71
N LYS A 306 -20.87 -11.06 -6.05
CA LYS A 306 -21.98 -10.63 -6.95
C LYS A 306 -22.55 -11.74 -7.85
N ILE A 307 -22.06 -12.96 -7.74
CA ILE A 307 -22.62 -14.16 -8.40
C ILE A 307 -23.18 -15.08 -7.32
N GLY A 308 -24.15 -14.57 -6.59
CA GLY A 308 -24.82 -15.30 -5.51
C GLY A 308 -26.25 -14.82 -5.34
N MET A 309 -26.93 -14.48 -6.43
CA MET A 309 -28.38 -14.21 -6.41
C MET A 309 -29.01 -14.13 -7.82
N THR A 310 -28.66 -15.03 -8.72
CA THR A 310 -29.52 -15.39 -9.87
C THR A 310 -28.98 -16.66 -10.50
N GLU A 311 -29.88 -17.62 -10.74
CA GLU A 311 -29.69 -18.91 -11.43
C GLU A 311 -29.10 -20.07 -10.60
N CYS A 312 -29.99 -20.71 -9.85
CA CYS A 312 -30.10 -22.18 -9.89
C CYS A 312 -31.56 -22.56 -9.60
N ILE A 313 -32.39 -22.44 -10.65
CA ILE A 313 -33.63 -23.22 -10.75
C ILE A 313 -33.31 -24.41 -11.66
N LYS A 314 -33.86 -25.58 -11.30
CA LYS A 314 -34.03 -26.81 -12.09
C LYS A 314 -32.82 -27.77 -12.17
N ASN A 315 -32.81 -28.77 -11.29
CA ASN A 315 -33.32 -30.12 -11.63
C ASN A 315 -33.08 -31.09 -10.47
N TYR A 316 -34.15 -31.31 -9.69
CA TYR A 316 -34.46 -32.63 -9.13
C TYR A 316 -35.79 -33.03 -9.78
N HIS A 317 -35.80 -34.24 -10.34
CA HIS A 317 -36.79 -34.90 -11.20
C HIS A 317 -36.66 -34.64 -12.70
#